data_AF-A0A8S9A260-F1
#
_entry.id   AF-A0A8S9A260-F1
#
_cell.length_a   1.000
_cell.length_b   1.000
_cell.length_c   1.000
_cell.angle_alpha   90.00
_cell.angle_beta   90.00
_cell.angle_gamma   90.00
#
_symmetry.space_group_name_H-M   'P 1'
#
loop_
_entity.id
_entity.type
_entity.pdbx_description
1 polymer ?
#
loop_
_entity_poly.entity_id
_entity_poly.type
_entity_poly.pdbx_seq_one_letter_code
_entity_poly.pdbx_strand_id
1 'polypeptide(L)'
;MPMVDLCYCLGRLLRLSIMLSSILTYIVPLLAISTPAAAGASQIQISAAWNTTVRVYSDTYADLEKHCPGDSWSESGENAYSCVKQMYLLKKKNRNMKVLLSTGGWTYSPKFPPVAATEEGRRGFASSAVKLVQDWGFDGLDIDWEYPTNSFEARNFVLLLFRACRQALDDYARQYAPGYHFLITVAAPAGPQHYGVMDLPGMNAYIDSWHLMAYDYAGSWDSTTGHQANLLPNPKNLLTTKFNTDQAVRDFIRRGIPANKIVLGLPLYGRSFENTAGLGKPYNGIGAGILESGAWVYRDLPRPGAKEVYDNVAKASDSYDTSSRELILYDIVLSALVKTKYIFLRGLGGAVFWEASGDKTGAKSLIGTLATQTKNLLSYPASRYANIRAGVPGS
;
A
#
# COMPACT_ATOMS: atom_id res chain seq x y z
N MET A 1 11.26 -19.26 -9.55
CA MET A 1 10.01 -19.50 -8.80
C MET A 1 8.90 -18.70 -9.47
N PRO A 2 7.77 -19.30 -9.88
CA PRO A 2 6.66 -18.54 -10.43
C PRO A 2 6.08 -17.63 -9.33
N MET A 3 5.72 -16.41 -9.69
CA MET A 3 5.26 -15.30 -8.84
C MET A 3 4.05 -15.63 -7.93
N VAL A 4 3.46 -16.82 -8.08
CA VAL A 4 2.19 -17.27 -7.49
C VAL A 4 2.33 -17.63 -6.00
N ASP A 5 3.45 -18.21 -5.59
CA ASP A 5 3.67 -18.60 -4.18
C ASP A 5 3.99 -17.40 -3.26
N LEU A 6 4.53 -16.32 -3.84
CA LEU A 6 4.74 -15.06 -3.10
C LEU A 6 3.41 -14.34 -2.84
N CYS A 7 2.44 -14.47 -3.76
CA CYS A 7 1.13 -13.81 -3.66
C CYS A 7 0.26 -14.35 -2.50
N TYR A 8 0.36 -15.64 -2.15
CA TYR A 8 -0.43 -16.22 -1.06
C TYR A 8 0.00 -15.72 0.32
N CYS A 9 1.28 -15.37 0.50
CA CYS A 9 1.78 -14.72 1.72
C CYS A 9 1.53 -13.20 1.74
N LEU A 10 1.61 -12.54 0.58
CA LEU A 10 1.32 -11.09 0.44
C LEU A 10 -0.16 -10.75 0.67
N GLY A 11 -1.08 -11.68 0.43
CA GLY A 11 -2.52 -11.47 0.64
C GLY A 11 -2.98 -11.36 2.11
N ARG A 12 -2.11 -11.63 3.09
CA ARG A 12 -2.43 -11.52 4.53
C ARG A 12 -1.49 -10.63 5.35
N LEU A 13 -0.39 -10.16 4.76
CA LEU A 13 0.61 -9.33 5.43
C LEU A 13 1.24 -8.32 4.48
N LEU A 14 1.49 -7.14 5.04
CA LEU A 14 2.30 -6.05 4.50
C LEU A 14 1.72 -5.35 3.26
N ARG A 15 1.25 -4.12 3.50
CA ARG A 15 1.04 -3.12 2.44
C ARG A 15 2.39 -2.83 1.80
N LEU A 16 2.66 -3.42 0.63
CA LEU A 16 3.96 -3.34 -0.02
C LEU A 16 3.90 -2.40 -1.24
N SER A 17 4.52 -1.23 -1.12
CA SER A 17 4.82 -0.36 -2.26
C SER A 17 6.05 -0.92 -2.99
N ILE A 18 5.86 -1.68 -4.06
CA ILE A 18 6.99 -2.17 -4.88
C ILE A 18 7.21 -1.24 -6.07
N MET A 19 8.39 -0.62 -6.18
CA MET A 19 8.91 -0.10 -7.46
C MET A 19 9.73 -1.21 -8.15
N LEU A 20 9.23 -1.75 -9.26
CA LEU A 20 9.88 -2.81 -10.05
C LEU A 20 10.53 -2.25 -11.32
N SER A 21 11.75 -2.70 -11.61
CA SER A 21 12.42 -2.53 -12.92
C SER A 21 12.47 -3.88 -13.65
N SER A 22 12.08 -3.89 -14.92
CA SER A 22 11.92 -5.06 -15.78
C SER A 22 13.23 -5.56 -16.41
N ILE A 23 13.35 -6.90 -16.56
CA ILE A 23 14.00 -7.59 -17.69
C ILE A 23 13.15 -8.84 -18.02
N LEU A 24 12.71 -8.97 -19.27
CA LEU A 24 11.99 -10.13 -19.84
C LEU A 24 12.91 -11.36 -19.99
N THR A 25 12.38 -12.59 -19.92
CA THR A 25 12.39 -13.67 -20.97
C THR A 25 11.98 -15.06 -20.37
N TYR A 26 10.81 -15.57 -20.81
CA TYR A 26 10.27 -16.95 -21.01
C TYR A 26 10.30 -18.16 -20.02
N ILE A 27 9.19 -18.93 -20.14
CA ILE A 27 8.87 -20.38 -19.92
C ILE A 27 8.02 -20.78 -18.68
N VAL A 28 6.87 -21.40 -18.98
CA VAL A 28 5.82 -22.05 -18.14
C VAL A 28 6.02 -23.58 -18.22
N PRO A 29 5.73 -24.40 -17.18
CA PRO A 29 4.44 -25.12 -17.16
C PRO A 29 3.73 -25.22 -15.78
N LEU A 30 2.43 -25.49 -15.92
CA LEU A 30 1.36 -25.83 -14.97
C LEU A 30 1.75 -26.70 -13.76
N LEU A 31 1.05 -26.48 -12.64
CA LEU A 31 0.31 -27.53 -11.90
C LEU A 31 -0.66 -26.88 -10.89
N ALA A 32 -1.94 -27.23 -11.00
CA ALA A 32 -3.00 -26.87 -10.08
C ALA A 32 -3.09 -27.92 -8.96
N ILE A 33 -3.10 -27.49 -7.69
CA ILE A 33 -3.56 -28.31 -6.57
C ILE A 33 -4.38 -27.43 -5.62
N SER A 34 -5.64 -27.83 -5.44
CA SER A 34 -6.63 -27.29 -4.51
C SER A 34 -6.60 -28.07 -3.18
N THR A 35 -6.63 -27.39 -2.03
CA THR A 35 -7.12 -27.93 -0.72
C THR A 35 -7.35 -26.80 0.31
N PRO A 36 -8.16 -27.03 1.37
CA PRO A 36 -9.12 -26.06 1.89
C PRO A 36 -8.63 -25.17 3.03
N ALA A 37 -9.39 -24.10 3.24
CA ALA A 37 -9.27 -23.10 4.29
C ALA A 37 -9.27 -23.72 5.70
N ALA A 38 -8.25 -23.37 6.50
CA ALA A 38 -8.28 -23.53 7.95
C ALA A 38 -8.47 -22.14 8.59
N ALA A 39 -9.66 -21.93 9.15
CA ALA A 39 -9.98 -20.82 10.02
C ALA A 39 -9.29 -21.01 11.38
N GLY A 40 -8.60 -19.97 11.84
CA GLY A 40 -8.00 -19.93 13.17
C GLY A 40 -7.72 -18.48 13.53
N ALA A 41 -8.67 -17.85 14.21
CA ALA A 41 -8.53 -16.50 14.73
C ALA A 41 -7.53 -16.51 15.91
N SER A 42 -6.32 -16.00 15.71
CA SER A 42 -5.43 -15.67 16.83
C SER A 42 -5.75 -14.25 17.31
N GLN A 43 -6.28 -14.17 18.52
CA GLN A 43 -6.69 -12.94 19.19
C GLN A 43 -5.51 -11.97 19.44
N ILE A 44 -5.81 -10.67 19.37
CA ILE A 44 -4.95 -9.58 19.84
C ILE A 44 -5.31 -9.31 21.30
N GLN A 45 -4.32 -9.35 22.21
CA GLN A 45 -4.42 -8.64 23.48
C GLN A 45 -3.78 -7.25 23.34
N ILE A 46 -4.56 -6.22 23.64
CA ILE A 46 -4.05 -4.88 23.95
C ILE A 46 -4.11 -4.76 25.48
N SER A 47 -3.05 -5.18 26.18
CA SER A 47 -2.93 -4.90 27.60
C SER A 47 -2.26 -3.54 27.78
N ALA A 48 -3.04 -2.54 28.19
CA ALA A 48 -2.49 -1.37 28.86
C ALA A 48 -2.14 -1.77 30.30
N ALA A 49 -1.06 -2.52 30.47
CA ALA A 49 -0.51 -2.84 31.78
C ALA A 49 1.01 -2.81 31.70
N TRP A 50 1.59 -1.72 32.20
CA TRP A 50 2.99 -1.61 32.64
C TRP A 50 4.04 -2.38 31.80
N ASN A 51 4.13 -2.10 30.50
CA ASN A 51 5.38 -2.26 29.74
C ASN A 51 5.26 -1.56 28.37
N THR A 52 6.14 -0.60 28.12
CA THR A 52 6.18 0.41 27.06
C THR A 52 6.44 -0.12 25.64
N THR A 53 6.07 -1.37 25.32
CA THR A 53 6.37 -1.97 24.00
C THR A 53 5.17 -1.84 23.04
N VAL A 54 5.25 -0.91 22.10
CA VAL A 54 4.32 -0.85 20.95
C VAL A 54 4.73 -1.94 19.95
N ARG A 55 3.93 -3.01 19.82
CA ARG A 55 4.15 -4.05 18.78
C ARG A 55 3.52 -3.60 17.46
N VAL A 56 4.33 -3.59 16.40
CA VAL A 56 3.98 -3.02 15.08
C VAL A 56 3.87 -4.12 14.01
N TYR A 57 3.83 -5.39 14.39
CA TYR A 57 3.70 -6.53 13.48
C TYR A 57 2.54 -7.43 13.90
N SER A 58 1.92 -8.10 12.92
CA SER A 58 0.65 -8.81 13.11
C SER A 58 0.75 -10.32 13.01
N ASP A 59 1.66 -10.86 12.20
CA ASP A 59 1.73 -12.30 11.94
C ASP A 59 3.18 -12.73 11.74
N THR A 60 3.78 -13.22 12.82
CA THR A 60 5.17 -13.66 12.85
C THR A 60 5.43 -14.84 11.93
N TYR A 61 4.41 -15.68 11.66
CA TYR A 61 4.58 -16.83 10.80
C TYR A 61 4.94 -16.41 9.38
N ALA A 62 4.15 -15.51 8.80
CA ALA A 62 4.42 -15.04 7.44
C ALA A 62 5.42 -13.87 7.39
N ASP A 63 5.68 -13.16 8.49
CA ASP A 63 6.76 -12.17 8.55
C ASP A 63 8.15 -12.84 8.63
N LEU A 64 8.32 -13.83 9.51
CA LEU A 64 9.64 -14.27 10.00
C LEU A 64 9.87 -15.79 10.01
N GLU A 65 8.84 -16.62 10.15
CA GLU A 65 9.05 -18.04 10.51
C GLU A 65 8.92 -19.01 9.33
N LYS A 66 7.98 -18.76 8.40
CA LYS A 66 7.75 -19.66 7.27
C LYS A 66 9.02 -19.77 6.42
N HIS A 67 9.48 -21.00 6.24
CA HIS A 67 10.61 -21.29 5.38
C HIS A 67 10.14 -21.37 3.93
N CYS A 68 10.78 -20.60 3.07
CA CYS A 68 10.63 -20.67 1.62
C CYS A 68 11.59 -21.73 1.04
N PRO A 69 11.38 -22.19 -0.20
CA PRO A 69 12.34 -23.06 -0.87
C PRO A 69 13.74 -22.45 -0.89
N GLY A 70 14.73 -23.20 -0.39
CA GLY A 70 16.11 -22.73 -0.24
C GLY A 70 16.44 -22.14 1.14
N ASP A 71 15.49 -22.13 2.08
CA ASP A 71 15.77 -21.78 3.48
C ASP A 71 16.22 -23.02 4.25
N SER A 72 17.36 -22.90 4.93
CA SER A 72 17.92 -23.95 5.78
C SER A 72 17.13 -24.09 7.08
N TRP A 73 16.87 -25.33 7.49
CA TRP A 73 16.27 -25.66 8.79
C TRP A 73 17.31 -25.82 9.90
N SER A 74 18.60 -25.77 9.57
CA SER A 74 19.71 -26.04 10.48
C SER A 74 20.70 -24.87 10.58
N GLU A 75 20.33 -23.68 10.10
CA GLU A 75 21.15 -22.48 10.23
C GLU A 75 21.23 -22.09 11.72
N SER A 76 22.45 -21.87 12.23
CA SER A 76 22.66 -21.49 13.62
C SER A 76 22.35 -20.01 13.87
N GLY A 77 22.01 -19.68 15.11
CA GLY A 77 21.65 -18.31 15.51
C GLY A 77 20.18 -17.95 15.31
N GLU A 78 19.80 -16.74 15.74
CA GLU A 78 18.46 -16.20 15.50
C GLU A 78 18.41 -15.63 14.07
N ASN A 79 17.56 -16.19 13.20
CA ASN A 79 17.47 -15.86 11.78
C ASN A 79 16.05 -15.42 11.40
N ALA A 80 15.94 -14.49 10.44
CA ALA A 80 14.66 -14.09 9.85
C ALA A 80 14.45 -14.84 8.52
N TYR A 81 13.30 -15.47 8.33
CA TYR A 81 12.91 -16.17 7.10
C TYR A 81 11.76 -15.44 6.41
N SER A 82 10.92 -16.18 5.70
CA SER A 82 9.66 -15.75 5.09
C SER A 82 9.76 -14.40 4.35
N CYS A 83 8.72 -13.56 4.43
CA CYS A 83 8.64 -12.32 3.69
C CYS A 83 9.82 -11.39 4.00
N VAL A 84 10.30 -11.28 5.24
CA VAL A 84 11.45 -10.44 5.58
C VAL A 84 12.70 -10.86 4.80
N LYS A 85 13.03 -12.16 4.78
CA LYS A 85 14.17 -12.68 4.00
C LYS A 85 13.97 -12.49 2.51
N GLN A 86 12.77 -12.79 1.99
CA GLN A 86 12.48 -12.64 0.56
C GLN A 86 12.59 -11.18 0.09
N MET A 87 12.10 -10.22 0.88
CA MET A 87 12.25 -8.79 0.59
C MET A 87 13.71 -8.36 0.58
N TYR A 88 14.51 -8.84 1.53
CA TYR A 88 15.94 -8.58 1.55
C TYR A 88 16.66 -9.15 0.30
N LEU A 89 16.31 -10.37 -0.13
CA LEU A 89 16.84 -10.97 -1.36
C LEU A 89 16.47 -10.15 -2.61
N LEU A 90 15.24 -9.63 -2.68
CA LEU A 90 14.81 -8.72 -3.76
C LEU A 90 15.62 -7.42 -3.75
N LYS A 91 15.87 -6.84 -2.57
CA LYS A 91 16.76 -5.67 -2.43
C LYS A 91 18.19 -5.94 -2.92
N LYS A 92 18.75 -7.12 -2.63
CA LYS A 92 20.07 -7.51 -3.16
C LYS A 92 20.06 -7.58 -4.69
N LYS A 93 19.02 -8.18 -5.26
CA LYS A 93 18.86 -8.35 -6.70
C LYS A 93 18.63 -7.03 -7.44
N ASN A 94 17.87 -6.12 -6.85
CA ASN A 94 17.60 -4.79 -7.40
C ASN A 94 18.02 -3.70 -6.41
N ARG A 95 19.21 -3.13 -6.63
CA ARG A 95 19.76 -2.08 -5.78
C ARG A 95 18.97 -0.78 -5.76
N ASN A 96 18.01 -0.59 -6.67
CA ASN A 96 17.12 0.58 -6.69
C ASN A 96 15.73 0.28 -6.07
N MET A 97 15.52 -0.94 -5.55
CA MET A 97 14.29 -1.30 -4.84
C MET A 97 14.47 -1.07 -3.34
N LYS A 98 13.70 -0.14 -2.78
CA LYS A 98 13.61 0.08 -1.33
C LYS A 98 12.40 -0.66 -0.78
N VAL A 99 12.49 -1.10 0.48
CA VAL A 99 11.39 -1.77 1.18
C VAL A 99 11.09 -1.00 2.46
N LEU A 100 9.84 -0.59 2.66
CA LEU A 100 9.41 0.17 3.84
C LEU A 100 8.51 -0.71 4.71
N LEU A 101 8.58 -0.53 6.02
CA LEU A 101 7.58 -1.09 6.94
C LEU A 101 6.33 -0.21 6.90
N SER A 102 5.23 -0.69 6.32
CA SER A 102 3.94 0.00 6.42
C SER A 102 3.23 -0.36 7.72
N THR A 103 2.71 0.67 8.40
CA THR A 103 2.14 0.60 9.75
C THR A 103 0.74 1.20 9.75
N GLY A 104 -0.24 0.47 10.29
CA GLY A 104 -1.63 0.91 10.32
C GLY A 104 -2.48 0.23 9.25
N GLY A 105 -3.00 1.03 8.32
CA GLY A 105 -4.07 0.67 7.39
C GLY A 105 -5.44 0.73 8.05
N TRP A 106 -6.50 0.67 7.25
CA TRP A 106 -7.89 0.73 7.69
C TRP A 106 -8.18 -0.04 9.00
N THR A 107 -7.85 -1.33 9.06
CA THR A 107 -8.14 -2.22 10.20
C THR A 107 -7.45 -1.78 11.50
N TYR A 108 -6.23 -1.24 11.43
CA TYR A 108 -5.44 -0.91 12.62
C TYR A 108 -5.39 0.58 12.93
N SER A 109 -5.94 1.43 12.07
CA SER A 109 -6.02 2.88 12.26
C SER A 109 -6.67 3.31 13.58
N PRO A 110 -7.71 2.61 14.12
CA PRO A 110 -8.26 2.93 15.43
C PRO A 110 -7.27 2.84 16.61
N LYS A 111 -6.08 2.25 16.42
CA LYS A 111 -5.03 2.17 17.44
C LYS A 111 -4.12 3.41 17.49
N PHE A 112 -4.09 4.23 16.44
CA PHE A 112 -3.24 5.43 16.43
C PHE A 112 -3.64 6.50 17.45
N PRO A 113 -4.92 6.88 17.62
CA PRO A 113 -5.27 7.98 18.52
C PRO A 113 -4.69 7.86 19.93
N PRO A 114 -4.84 6.74 20.68
CA PRO A 114 -4.27 6.63 22.02
C PRO A 114 -2.74 6.59 22.04
N VAL A 115 -2.10 6.00 21.01
CA VAL A 115 -0.63 5.92 20.90
C VAL A 115 -0.03 7.29 20.59
N ALA A 116 -0.67 8.05 19.70
CA ALA A 116 -0.18 9.35 19.26
C ALA A 116 -0.46 10.47 20.27
N ALA A 117 -1.41 10.27 21.20
CA ALA A 117 -1.84 11.29 22.16
C ALA A 117 -0.75 11.73 23.15
N THR A 118 0.13 10.82 23.58
CA THR A 118 1.17 11.10 24.61
C THR A 118 2.58 11.09 24.02
N GLU A 119 3.52 11.76 24.69
CA GLU A 119 4.92 11.76 24.25
C GLU A 119 5.55 10.38 24.39
N GLU A 120 5.26 9.69 25.48
CA GLU A 120 5.71 8.33 25.76
C GLU A 120 5.19 7.36 24.70
N GLY A 121 3.92 7.48 24.31
CA GLY A 121 3.31 6.66 23.26
C GLY A 121 3.98 6.88 21.90
N ARG A 122 4.20 8.15 21.52
CA ARG A 122 4.91 8.50 20.27
C ARG A 122 6.35 7.96 20.27
N ARG A 123 7.10 8.13 21.36
CA ARG A 123 8.46 7.61 21.51
C ARG A 123 8.50 6.07 21.50
N GLY A 124 7.54 5.43 22.16
CA GLY A 124 7.39 3.98 22.16
C GLY A 124 7.14 3.44 20.76
N PHE A 125 6.24 4.09 20.00
CA PHE A 125 5.97 3.75 18.60
C PHE A 125 7.22 3.90 17.73
N ALA A 126 7.89 5.06 17.79
CA ALA A 126 9.04 5.30 16.92
C ALA A 126 10.21 4.36 17.23
N SER A 127 10.51 4.14 18.52
CA SER A 127 11.59 3.23 18.90
C SER A 127 11.33 1.78 18.47
N SER A 128 10.09 1.30 18.58
CA SER A 128 9.75 -0.04 18.11
C SER A 128 9.72 -0.17 16.59
N ALA A 129 9.20 0.83 15.88
CA ALA A 129 9.19 0.87 14.42
C ALA A 129 10.61 0.91 13.84
N VAL A 130 11.49 1.78 14.36
CA VAL A 130 12.90 1.84 13.95
C VAL A 130 13.64 0.55 14.28
N LYS A 131 13.33 -0.07 15.43
CA LYS A 131 13.91 -1.38 15.76
C LYS A 131 13.53 -2.45 14.73
N LEU A 132 12.30 -2.47 14.24
CA LEU A 132 11.91 -3.38 13.16
C LEU A 132 12.60 -3.05 11.85
N VAL A 133 12.73 -1.76 11.49
CA VAL A 133 13.48 -1.33 10.29
C VAL A 133 14.93 -1.83 10.34
N GLN A 134 15.57 -1.68 11.49
CA GLN A 134 16.92 -2.18 11.75
C GLN A 134 16.98 -3.71 11.66
N ASP A 135 16.09 -4.42 12.35
CA ASP A 135 16.15 -5.87 12.49
C ASP A 135 15.80 -6.55 11.15
N TRP A 136 14.81 -6.07 10.42
CA TRP A 136 14.29 -6.69 9.20
C TRP A 136 14.99 -6.21 7.92
N GLY A 137 15.90 -5.24 8.05
CA GLY A 137 16.68 -4.78 6.91
C GLY A 137 15.87 -3.91 5.94
N PHE A 138 15.03 -3.01 6.45
CA PHE A 138 14.18 -2.13 5.64
C PHE A 138 14.76 -0.71 5.48
N ASP A 139 14.28 0.02 4.49
CA ASP A 139 14.77 1.34 4.05
C ASP A 139 13.94 2.50 4.59
N GLY A 140 12.95 2.24 5.44
CA GLY A 140 12.11 3.29 6.01
C GLY A 140 10.79 2.80 6.57
N LEU A 141 9.92 3.76 6.87
CA LEU A 141 8.59 3.58 7.43
C LEU A 141 7.54 4.17 6.48
N ASP A 142 6.39 3.52 6.41
CA ASP A 142 5.17 4.06 5.83
C ASP A 142 4.10 4.09 6.94
N ILE A 143 3.46 5.24 7.14
CA ILE A 143 2.42 5.41 8.17
C ILE A 143 1.07 5.64 7.51
N ASP A 144 0.13 4.77 7.83
CA ASP A 144 -1.17 4.70 7.20
C ASP A 144 -2.27 4.80 8.27
N TRP A 145 -2.53 6.04 8.70
CA TRP A 145 -3.60 6.37 9.63
C TRP A 145 -4.82 6.87 8.84
N GLU A 146 -5.84 6.01 8.76
CA GLU A 146 -7.10 6.23 8.06
C GLU A 146 -8.28 6.42 9.05
N TYR A 147 -8.64 7.62 9.50
CA TYR A 147 -7.99 8.92 9.31
C TYR A 147 -8.01 9.70 10.64
N PRO A 148 -7.10 10.68 10.84
CA PRO A 148 -7.27 11.68 11.88
C PRO A 148 -8.63 12.38 11.73
N THR A 149 -9.41 12.41 12.80
CA THR A 149 -10.82 12.89 12.77
C THR A 149 -11.00 14.31 13.26
N ASN A 150 -9.98 14.88 13.93
CA ASN A 150 -10.04 16.19 14.55
C ASN A 150 -8.66 16.85 14.59
N SER A 151 -8.61 18.14 14.94
CA SER A 151 -7.38 18.93 14.98
C SER A 151 -6.38 18.45 16.04
N PHE A 152 -6.84 17.80 17.11
CA PHE A 152 -5.96 17.21 18.12
C PHE A 152 -5.22 15.98 17.57
N GLU A 153 -5.93 15.07 16.91
CA GLU A 153 -5.32 13.93 16.21
C GLU A 153 -4.39 14.39 15.08
N ALA A 154 -4.78 15.37 14.27
CA ALA A 154 -3.94 15.91 13.21
C ALA A 154 -2.61 16.47 13.75
N ARG A 155 -2.66 17.24 14.85
CA ARG A 155 -1.45 17.74 15.53
C ARG A 155 -0.59 16.60 16.08
N ASN A 156 -1.22 15.60 16.70
CA ASN A 156 -0.50 14.43 17.22
C ASN A 156 0.14 13.60 16.11
N PHE A 157 -0.47 13.55 14.92
CA PHE A 157 0.13 12.88 13.77
C PHE A 157 1.39 13.61 13.30
N VAL A 158 1.37 14.95 13.25
CA VAL A 158 2.60 15.74 12.99
C VAL A 158 3.66 15.44 14.03
N LEU A 159 3.32 15.41 15.33
CA LEU A 159 4.30 15.12 16.39
C LEU A 159 4.85 13.69 16.31
N LEU A 160 4.02 12.71 15.92
CA LEU A 160 4.43 11.32 15.72
C LEU A 160 5.44 11.21 14.57
N LEU A 161 5.13 11.83 13.42
CA LEU A 161 5.98 11.85 12.24
C LEU A 161 7.29 12.62 12.51
N PHE A 162 7.15 13.85 13.00
CA PHE A 162 8.27 14.76 13.23
C PHE A 162 9.19 14.31 14.35
N ARG A 163 8.69 14.28 15.59
CA ARG A 163 9.56 14.20 16.76
C ARG A 163 10.00 12.79 17.04
N ALA A 164 9.15 11.82 16.74
CA ALA A 164 9.43 10.46 17.12
C ALA A 164 10.09 9.71 15.95
N CYS A 165 9.41 9.61 14.81
CA CYS A 165 9.87 8.73 13.72
C CYS A 165 11.07 9.29 12.96
N ARG A 166 11.02 10.55 12.48
CA ARG A 166 12.12 11.15 11.72
C ARG A 166 13.40 11.23 12.55
N GLN A 167 13.28 11.73 13.78
CA GLN A 167 14.43 11.80 14.70
C GLN A 167 15.03 10.43 14.99
N ALA A 168 14.21 9.42 15.31
CA ALA A 168 14.71 8.07 15.61
C ALA A 168 15.40 7.40 14.40
N LEU A 169 14.87 7.60 13.18
CA LEU A 169 15.53 7.11 11.96
C LEU A 169 16.84 7.84 11.66
N ASP A 170 16.90 9.15 11.91
CA ASP A 170 18.13 9.94 11.70
C ASP A 170 19.21 9.60 12.73
N ASP A 171 18.83 9.38 13.99
CA ASP A 171 19.70 8.86 15.04
C ASP A 171 20.26 7.48 14.66
N TYR A 172 19.39 6.57 14.21
CA TYR A 172 19.78 5.26 13.73
C TYR A 172 20.74 5.34 12.53
N ALA A 173 20.45 6.19 11.54
CA ALA A 173 21.29 6.41 10.37
C ALA A 173 22.69 6.92 10.77
N ARG A 174 22.76 7.92 11.66
CA ARG A 174 24.04 8.45 12.15
C ARG A 174 24.91 7.37 12.80
N GLN A 175 24.28 6.46 13.54
CA GLN A 175 25.00 5.44 14.30
C GLN A 175 25.42 4.24 13.45
N TYR A 176 24.55 3.77 12.54
CA TYR A 176 24.74 2.46 11.89
C TYR A 176 24.76 2.51 10.36
N ALA A 177 24.36 3.62 9.74
CA ALA A 177 24.33 3.77 8.29
C ALA A 177 24.67 5.22 7.85
N PRO A 178 25.87 5.72 8.19
CA PRO A 178 26.23 7.12 7.99
C PRO A 178 26.09 7.51 6.51
N GLY A 179 25.40 8.61 6.25
CA GLY A 179 25.12 9.10 4.89
C GLY A 179 23.91 8.43 4.21
N TYR A 180 23.25 7.46 4.83
CA TYR A 180 22.02 6.88 4.33
C TYR A 180 20.78 7.63 4.85
N HIS A 181 19.86 7.95 3.96
CA HIS A 181 18.57 8.56 4.31
C HIS A 181 17.47 7.50 4.29
N PHE A 182 16.97 7.13 5.48
CA PHE A 182 15.79 6.28 5.61
C PHE A 182 14.53 7.06 5.31
N LEU A 183 13.60 6.43 4.60
CA LEU A 183 12.39 7.09 4.12
C LEU A 183 11.29 7.11 5.18
N ILE A 184 10.48 8.16 5.18
CA ILE A 184 9.16 8.17 5.82
C ILE A 184 8.12 8.51 4.75
N THR A 185 7.13 7.65 4.55
CA THR A 185 6.00 7.91 3.66
C THR A 185 4.69 7.86 4.42
N VAL A 186 3.64 8.46 3.85
CA VAL A 186 2.30 8.43 4.43
C VAL A 186 1.28 8.11 3.35
N ALA A 187 0.42 7.14 3.63
CA ALA A 187 -0.80 6.93 2.87
C ALA A 187 -1.79 8.07 3.17
N ALA A 188 -2.15 8.81 2.12
CA ALA A 188 -2.84 10.09 2.25
C ALA A 188 -4.26 10.00 1.66
N PRO A 189 -5.29 10.53 2.34
CA PRO A 189 -6.64 10.56 1.80
C PRO A 189 -6.75 11.41 0.54
N ALA A 190 -7.61 11.00 -0.37
CA ALA A 190 -8.06 11.82 -1.50
C ALA A 190 -9.46 12.45 -1.31
N GLY A 191 -10.12 12.19 -0.17
CA GLY A 191 -11.39 12.82 0.21
C GLY A 191 -11.20 14.17 0.91
N PRO A 192 -11.82 15.28 0.44
CA PRO A 192 -11.64 16.61 1.02
C PRO A 192 -11.92 16.73 2.52
N GLN A 193 -12.91 15.98 3.00
CA GLN A 193 -13.27 15.91 4.41
C GLN A 193 -12.18 15.32 5.30
N HIS A 194 -11.28 14.48 4.76
CA HIS A 194 -10.20 13.84 5.50
C HIS A 194 -8.92 14.66 5.42
N TYR A 195 -8.44 14.95 4.19
CA TYR A 195 -7.21 15.74 4.05
C TYR A 195 -7.38 17.18 4.54
N GLY A 196 -8.62 17.69 4.65
CA GLY A 196 -8.93 19.01 5.18
C GLY A 196 -8.72 19.14 6.69
N VAL A 197 -8.68 18.03 7.43
CA VAL A 197 -8.40 17.99 8.87
C VAL A 197 -6.90 17.93 9.15
N MET A 198 -6.11 17.40 8.20
CA MET A 198 -4.67 17.18 8.36
C MET A 198 -3.85 18.46 8.19
N ASP A 199 -2.77 18.58 8.97
CA ASP A 199 -1.76 19.64 8.79
C ASP A 199 -0.75 19.23 7.72
N LEU A 200 -1.16 19.30 6.45
CA LEU A 200 -0.31 18.88 5.33
C LEU A 200 1.06 19.61 5.31
N PRO A 201 1.14 20.95 5.46
CA PRO A 201 2.44 21.63 5.51
C PRO A 201 3.31 21.17 6.68
N GLY A 202 2.72 21.03 7.88
CA GLY A 202 3.43 20.58 9.07
C GLY A 202 3.97 19.16 8.93
N MET A 203 3.22 18.25 8.29
CA MET A 203 3.66 16.88 8.01
C MET A 203 4.73 16.82 6.91
N ASN A 204 4.60 17.67 5.87
CA ASN A 204 5.47 17.63 4.69
C ASN A 204 6.95 17.84 4.99
N ALA A 205 7.29 18.51 6.09
CA ALA A 205 8.66 18.73 6.52
C ALA A 205 9.39 17.42 6.90
N TYR A 206 8.67 16.33 7.16
CA TYR A 206 9.23 15.11 7.77
C TYR A 206 9.06 13.84 6.94
N ILE A 207 8.23 13.90 5.91
CA ILE A 207 7.96 12.77 5.03
C ILE A 207 8.65 12.98 3.69
N ASP A 208 9.01 11.90 3.01
CA ASP A 208 9.67 11.89 1.72
C ASP A 208 8.66 11.89 0.57
N SER A 209 7.54 11.17 0.72
CA SER A 209 6.45 11.15 -0.25
C SER A 209 5.08 10.94 0.41
N TRP A 210 4.07 11.50 -0.26
CA TRP A 210 2.65 11.32 0.01
C TRP A 210 2.12 10.26 -0.96
N HIS A 211 1.70 9.11 -0.44
CA HIS A 211 1.06 8.05 -1.22
C HIS A 211 -0.45 8.35 -1.26
N LEU A 212 -0.88 9.14 -2.24
CA LEU A 212 -2.27 9.59 -2.34
C LEU A 212 -3.17 8.42 -2.72
N MET A 213 -4.04 7.99 -1.81
CA MET A 213 -5.00 6.90 -2.02
C MET A 213 -6.14 7.37 -2.94
N ALA A 214 -5.84 7.46 -4.23
CA ALA A 214 -6.73 7.98 -5.27
C ALA A 214 -7.68 6.90 -5.83
N TYR A 215 -8.30 6.16 -4.92
CA TYR A 215 -9.24 5.07 -5.15
C TYR A 215 -10.27 5.04 -4.00
N ASP A 216 -11.21 4.10 -4.04
CA ASP A 216 -12.34 3.99 -3.10
C ASP A 216 -13.23 5.24 -3.05
N TYR A 217 -13.43 5.90 -4.19
CA TYR A 217 -14.34 7.04 -4.33
C TYR A 217 -15.81 6.63 -4.32
N ALA A 218 -16.10 5.36 -4.61
CA ALA A 218 -17.43 4.80 -4.59
C ALA A 218 -17.38 3.33 -4.17
N GLY A 219 -18.36 2.90 -3.37
CA GLY A 219 -18.41 1.54 -2.84
C GLY A 219 -19.73 1.22 -2.16
N SER A 220 -19.72 0.16 -1.34
CA SER A 220 -20.92 -0.39 -0.68
C SER A 220 -21.62 0.58 0.28
N TRP A 221 -20.93 1.63 0.72
CA TRP A 221 -21.41 2.69 1.60
C TRP A 221 -22.27 3.75 0.89
N ASP A 222 -22.45 3.63 -0.43
CA ASP A 222 -23.18 4.60 -1.23
C ASP A 222 -24.62 4.20 -1.54
N SER A 223 -25.44 5.17 -1.97
CA SER A 223 -26.80 4.90 -2.48
C SER A 223 -26.86 4.68 -4.00
N THR A 224 -25.81 5.06 -4.71
CA THR A 224 -25.70 4.98 -6.18
C THR A 224 -24.31 4.56 -6.60
N THR A 225 -24.20 3.87 -7.72
CA THR A 225 -22.93 3.49 -8.32
C THR A 225 -22.16 4.73 -8.79
N GLY A 226 -20.84 4.67 -8.78
CA GLY A 226 -19.96 5.72 -9.28
C GLY A 226 -18.56 5.18 -9.52
N HIS A 227 -17.73 5.89 -10.27
CA HIS A 227 -16.35 5.50 -10.51
C HIS A 227 -15.57 5.47 -9.20
N GLN A 228 -14.82 4.39 -8.94
CA GLN A 228 -14.05 4.26 -7.70
C GLN A 228 -12.70 5.00 -7.74
N ALA A 229 -12.17 5.34 -8.91
CA ALA A 229 -10.82 5.89 -9.07
C ALA A 229 -10.71 6.81 -10.31
N ASN A 230 -11.73 7.63 -10.59
CA ASN A 230 -11.70 8.54 -11.74
C ASN A 230 -10.70 9.70 -11.54
N LEU A 231 -9.98 10.04 -12.62
CA LEU A 231 -9.03 11.14 -12.60
C LEU A 231 -9.73 12.50 -12.56
N LEU A 232 -10.78 12.65 -13.38
CA LEU A 232 -11.49 13.91 -13.61
C LEU A 232 -12.97 13.78 -13.21
N PRO A 233 -13.64 14.89 -12.85
CA PRO A 233 -15.08 14.87 -12.64
C PRO A 233 -15.84 14.78 -13.97
N ASN A 234 -17.03 14.19 -13.94
CA ASN A 234 -17.98 14.24 -15.05
C ASN A 234 -19.07 15.29 -14.77
N PRO A 235 -19.00 16.49 -15.37
CA PRO A 235 -19.92 17.58 -15.07
C PRO A 235 -21.36 17.30 -15.53
N LYS A 236 -21.57 16.30 -16.40
CA LYS A 236 -22.92 15.93 -16.88
C LYS A 236 -23.66 15.03 -15.89
N ASN A 237 -22.93 14.33 -15.01
CA ASN A 237 -23.53 13.47 -13.99
C ASN A 237 -22.58 13.31 -12.81
N LEU A 238 -22.72 14.17 -11.81
CA LEU A 238 -21.86 14.18 -10.62
C LEU A 238 -21.99 12.90 -9.77
N LEU A 239 -23.10 12.16 -9.88
CA LEU A 239 -23.27 10.87 -9.18
C LEU A 239 -22.24 9.83 -9.65
N THR A 240 -21.76 9.96 -10.90
CA THR A 240 -20.76 9.05 -11.47
C THR A 240 -19.34 9.35 -10.99
N THR A 241 -19.09 10.54 -10.45
CA THR A 241 -17.76 11.02 -10.04
C THR A 241 -17.87 11.84 -8.76
N LYS A 242 -18.21 11.17 -7.65
CA LYS A 242 -18.44 11.80 -6.34
C LYS A 242 -17.18 12.48 -5.79
N PHE A 243 -16.03 11.91 -6.12
CA PHE A 243 -14.70 12.47 -5.92
C PHE A 243 -13.94 12.45 -7.25
N ASN A 244 -12.77 13.08 -7.30
CA ASN A 244 -11.85 13.00 -8.44
C ASN A 244 -10.41 13.27 -8.00
N THR A 245 -9.47 12.59 -8.64
CA THR A 245 -8.06 12.66 -8.28
C THR A 245 -7.42 14.02 -8.57
N ASP A 246 -7.81 14.69 -9.66
CA ASP A 246 -7.24 16.00 -10.03
C ASP A 246 -7.57 17.08 -8.99
N GLN A 247 -8.74 17.03 -8.35
CA GLN A 247 -9.07 17.91 -7.22
C GLN A 247 -8.13 17.70 -6.03
N ALA A 248 -7.96 16.45 -5.58
CA ALA A 248 -7.09 16.13 -4.45
C ALA A 248 -5.64 16.58 -4.72
N VAL A 249 -5.10 16.28 -5.90
CA VAL A 249 -3.75 16.71 -6.32
C VAL A 249 -3.62 18.24 -6.31
N ARG A 250 -4.59 18.96 -6.90
CA ARG A 250 -4.58 20.43 -6.89
C ARG A 250 -4.67 21.02 -5.50
N ASP A 251 -5.47 20.42 -4.61
CA ASP A 251 -5.64 20.90 -3.25
C ASP A 251 -4.38 20.68 -2.40
N PHE A 252 -3.68 19.54 -2.58
CA PHE A 252 -2.37 19.30 -1.95
C PHE A 252 -1.34 20.33 -2.41
N ILE A 253 -1.24 20.56 -3.72
CA ILE A 253 -0.31 21.55 -4.29
C ILE A 253 -0.65 22.97 -3.80
N ARG A 254 -1.94 23.35 -3.78
CA ARG A 254 -2.39 24.67 -3.27
C ARG A 254 -2.04 24.87 -1.79
N ARG A 255 -2.00 23.79 -1.01
CA ARG A 255 -1.56 23.79 0.39
C ARG A 255 -0.05 23.67 0.55
N GLY A 256 0.74 23.84 -0.51
CA GLY A 256 2.20 23.93 -0.43
C GLY A 256 2.92 22.59 -0.48
N ILE A 257 2.25 21.50 -0.86
CA ILE A 257 2.92 20.21 -1.10
C ILE A 257 3.58 20.23 -2.47
N PRO A 258 4.91 20.01 -2.58
CA PRO A 258 5.58 19.89 -3.86
C PRO A 258 5.00 18.73 -4.68
N ALA A 259 4.66 18.97 -5.94
CA ALA A 259 4.06 17.97 -6.82
C ALA A 259 4.89 16.67 -6.90
N ASN A 260 6.22 16.81 -6.97
CA ASN A 260 7.15 15.68 -7.03
C ASN A 260 7.21 14.82 -5.76
N LYS A 261 6.59 15.25 -4.65
CA LYS A 261 6.41 14.42 -3.44
C LYS A 261 5.06 13.70 -3.42
N ILE A 262 4.14 14.01 -4.33
CA ILE A 262 2.84 13.35 -4.41
C ILE A 262 2.97 12.15 -5.35
N VAL A 263 2.77 10.95 -4.82
CA VAL A 263 2.77 9.68 -5.55
C VAL A 263 1.33 9.23 -5.72
N LEU A 264 0.91 8.99 -6.96
CA LEU A 264 -0.48 8.71 -7.29
C LEU A 264 -0.85 7.25 -7.01
N GLY A 265 -1.83 7.02 -6.15
CA GLY A 265 -2.37 5.69 -5.88
C GLY A 265 -3.27 5.17 -6.99
N LEU A 266 -3.05 3.93 -7.43
CA LEU A 266 -3.89 3.22 -8.39
C LEU A 266 -4.38 1.90 -7.79
N PRO A 267 -5.67 1.55 -7.94
CA PRO A 267 -6.20 0.28 -7.47
C PRO A 267 -5.87 -0.85 -8.45
N LEU A 268 -5.39 -1.97 -7.94
CA LEU A 268 -5.28 -3.26 -8.64
C LEU A 268 -6.46 -4.17 -8.31
N TYR A 269 -7.62 -3.56 -8.12
CA TYR A 269 -8.89 -4.22 -7.84
C TYR A 269 -10.05 -3.38 -8.37
N GLY A 270 -11.21 -4.02 -8.51
CA GLY A 270 -12.48 -3.44 -8.89
C GLY A 270 -13.49 -3.46 -7.76
N ARG A 271 -14.31 -2.42 -7.63
CA ARG A 271 -15.47 -2.40 -6.73
C ARG A 271 -16.72 -2.79 -7.52
N SER A 272 -17.50 -3.75 -7.03
CA SER A 272 -18.67 -4.29 -7.73
C SER A 272 -20.00 -3.82 -7.14
N PHE A 273 -21.00 -3.71 -8.00
CA PHE A 273 -22.39 -3.37 -7.68
C PHE A 273 -23.33 -4.26 -8.49
N GLU A 274 -24.28 -4.90 -7.83
CA GLU A 274 -25.26 -5.79 -8.45
C GLU A 274 -26.62 -5.12 -8.62
N ASN A 275 -27.46 -5.72 -9.47
CA ASN A 275 -28.85 -5.28 -9.69
C ASN A 275 -28.96 -3.80 -10.09
N THR A 276 -27.94 -3.25 -10.74
CA THR A 276 -27.90 -1.85 -11.16
C THR A 276 -28.26 -1.71 -12.64
N ALA A 277 -28.73 -0.53 -13.04
CA ALA A 277 -28.92 -0.18 -14.44
C ALA A 277 -27.64 0.40 -15.08
N GLY A 278 -26.55 0.50 -14.32
CA GLY A 278 -25.25 0.99 -14.77
C GLY A 278 -24.72 2.11 -13.88
N LEU A 279 -23.74 2.85 -14.39
CA LEU A 279 -23.04 3.91 -13.67
C LEU A 279 -23.97 5.09 -13.29
N GLY A 280 -23.85 5.59 -12.05
CA GLY A 280 -24.67 6.69 -11.53
C GLY A 280 -26.10 6.29 -11.19
N LYS A 281 -26.39 5.00 -11.04
CA LYS A 281 -27.74 4.47 -10.78
C LYS A 281 -27.78 3.76 -9.42
N PRO A 282 -28.98 3.60 -8.81
CA PRO A 282 -29.13 2.72 -7.66
C PRO A 282 -28.67 1.30 -7.95
N TYR A 283 -28.30 0.58 -6.91
CA TYR A 283 -27.88 -0.82 -6.95
C TYR A 283 -28.50 -1.56 -5.77
N ASN A 284 -28.45 -2.89 -5.80
CA ASN A 284 -28.83 -3.72 -4.67
C ASN A 284 -27.88 -4.92 -4.58
N GLY A 285 -27.04 -4.92 -3.54
CA GLY A 285 -25.96 -5.89 -3.39
C GLY A 285 -24.67 -5.45 -4.09
N ILE A 286 -23.56 -6.01 -3.61
CA ILE A 286 -22.21 -5.80 -4.15
C ILE A 286 -21.58 -7.11 -4.61
N GLY A 287 -22.31 -8.22 -4.47
CA GLY A 287 -21.82 -9.55 -4.81
C GLY A 287 -20.67 -10.04 -3.94
N ALA A 288 -20.07 -11.13 -4.41
CA ALA A 288 -18.85 -11.69 -3.84
C ALA A 288 -17.63 -10.82 -4.18
N GLY A 289 -16.47 -11.22 -3.67
CA GLY A 289 -15.19 -10.68 -4.06
C GLY A 289 -14.06 -11.55 -3.51
N ILE A 290 -12.83 -11.24 -3.91
CA ILE A 290 -11.63 -12.00 -3.54
C ILE A 290 -10.92 -11.37 -2.36
N LEU A 291 -10.84 -10.04 -2.31
CA LEU A 291 -10.25 -9.31 -1.19
C LEU A 291 -11.26 -9.22 -0.04
N GLU A 292 -12.46 -8.78 -0.38
CA GLU A 292 -13.65 -8.68 0.47
C GLU A 292 -14.89 -8.70 -0.42
N SER A 293 -16.08 -8.87 0.17
CA SER A 293 -17.33 -8.76 -0.58
C SER A 293 -17.39 -7.43 -1.33
N GLY A 294 -17.67 -7.47 -2.64
CA GLY A 294 -17.68 -6.28 -3.46
C GLY A 294 -16.31 -5.85 -4.02
N ALA A 295 -15.24 -6.61 -3.80
CA ALA A 295 -13.90 -6.28 -4.28
C ALA A 295 -13.22 -7.43 -5.04
N TRP A 296 -13.06 -7.26 -6.35
CA TRP A 296 -12.42 -8.23 -7.25
C TRP A 296 -11.00 -7.80 -7.61
N VAL A 297 -10.02 -8.69 -7.55
CA VAL A 297 -8.66 -8.35 -8.00
C VAL A 297 -8.61 -8.13 -9.51
N TYR A 298 -7.81 -7.17 -9.96
CA TYR A 298 -7.72 -6.80 -11.38
C TYR A 298 -7.36 -7.97 -12.30
N ARG A 299 -6.54 -8.92 -11.81
CA ARG A 299 -6.16 -10.12 -12.57
C ARG A 299 -7.35 -10.93 -13.08
N ASP A 300 -8.45 -10.94 -12.33
CA ASP A 300 -9.64 -11.76 -12.61
C ASP A 300 -10.74 -10.97 -13.33
N LEU A 301 -10.45 -9.73 -13.76
CA LEU A 301 -11.34 -8.86 -14.51
C LEU A 301 -10.91 -8.79 -15.99
N PRO A 302 -11.83 -8.58 -16.95
CA PRO A 302 -13.28 -8.55 -16.79
C PRO A 302 -13.83 -9.94 -16.47
N ARG A 303 -14.96 -9.96 -15.76
CA ARG A 303 -15.74 -11.19 -15.51
C ARG A 303 -16.34 -11.71 -16.84
N PRO A 304 -16.53 -13.03 -16.99
CA PRO A 304 -17.18 -13.58 -18.18
C PRO A 304 -18.55 -12.94 -18.43
N GLY A 305 -18.81 -12.52 -19.68
CA GLY A 305 -20.06 -11.85 -20.08
C GLY A 305 -20.05 -10.31 -19.91
N ALA A 306 -19.15 -9.78 -19.09
CA ALA A 306 -19.03 -8.33 -18.91
C ALA A 306 -18.30 -7.67 -20.09
N LYS A 307 -18.74 -6.46 -20.45
CA LYS A 307 -18.08 -5.62 -21.46
C LYS A 307 -17.39 -4.45 -20.78
N GLU A 308 -16.09 -4.29 -21.03
CA GLU A 308 -15.32 -3.13 -20.59
C GLU A 308 -15.75 -1.86 -21.34
N VAL A 309 -15.86 -0.75 -20.61
CA VAL A 309 -16.16 0.58 -21.12
C VAL A 309 -15.13 1.56 -20.57
N TYR A 310 -14.65 2.45 -21.44
CA TYR A 310 -13.78 3.57 -21.04
C TYR A 310 -14.56 4.88 -21.07
N ASP A 311 -14.69 5.51 -19.92
CA ASP A 311 -15.27 6.85 -19.78
C ASP A 311 -14.18 7.90 -20.06
N ASN A 312 -14.18 8.43 -21.28
CA ASN A 312 -13.21 9.45 -21.70
C ASN A 312 -13.44 10.83 -21.05
N VAL A 313 -14.57 11.09 -20.40
CA VAL A 313 -14.80 12.33 -19.65
C VAL A 313 -14.13 12.24 -18.28
N ALA A 314 -14.44 11.17 -17.52
CA ALA A 314 -13.90 10.94 -16.19
C ALA A 314 -12.45 10.40 -16.20
N LYS A 315 -11.98 9.91 -17.37
CA LYS A 315 -10.74 9.13 -17.55
C LYS A 315 -10.70 7.91 -16.62
N ALA A 316 -11.82 7.19 -16.60
CA ALA A 316 -12.05 6.02 -15.77
C ALA A 316 -12.57 4.88 -16.65
N SER A 317 -12.71 3.69 -16.05
CA SER A 317 -13.24 2.53 -16.74
C SER A 317 -14.06 1.66 -15.80
N ASP A 318 -14.90 0.86 -16.41
CA ASP A 318 -15.75 -0.11 -15.76
C ASP A 318 -16.01 -1.29 -16.70
N SER A 319 -16.57 -2.36 -16.16
CA SER A 319 -17.22 -3.39 -16.96
C SER A 319 -18.63 -3.63 -16.50
N TYR A 320 -19.55 -3.82 -17.45
CA TYR A 320 -20.94 -4.12 -17.16
C TYR A 320 -21.39 -5.39 -17.88
N ASP A 321 -22.05 -6.28 -17.15
CA ASP A 321 -22.78 -7.42 -17.70
C ASP A 321 -24.29 -7.13 -17.65
N THR A 322 -24.92 -7.04 -18.83
CA THR A 322 -26.35 -6.77 -18.96
C THR A 322 -27.23 -7.91 -18.46
N SER A 323 -26.72 -9.16 -18.46
CA SER A 323 -27.49 -10.34 -18.05
C SER A 323 -27.57 -10.44 -16.53
N SER A 324 -26.42 -10.36 -15.84
CA SER A 324 -26.36 -10.37 -14.38
C SER A 324 -26.67 -9.01 -13.75
N ARG A 325 -26.63 -7.93 -14.55
CA ARG A 325 -26.73 -6.53 -14.10
C ARG A 325 -25.64 -6.17 -13.09
N GLU A 326 -24.47 -6.77 -13.22
CA GLU A 326 -23.27 -6.50 -12.44
C GLU A 326 -22.43 -5.41 -13.11
N LEU A 327 -22.07 -4.39 -12.33
CA LEU A 327 -21.14 -3.33 -12.69
C LEU A 327 -19.89 -3.45 -11.82
N ILE A 328 -18.71 -3.50 -12.44
CA ILE A 328 -17.42 -3.51 -11.73
C ILE A 328 -16.58 -2.34 -12.21
N LEU A 329 -16.16 -1.47 -11.29
CA LEU A 329 -15.43 -0.24 -11.58
C LEU A 329 -13.95 -0.52 -11.31
N TYR A 330 -13.06 -0.41 -12.30
CA TYR A 330 -11.63 -0.69 -12.15
C TYR A 330 -10.83 -0.07 -13.28
N ASP A 331 -9.51 0.06 -13.10
CA ASP A 331 -8.63 0.53 -14.16
C ASP A 331 -8.35 -0.56 -15.21
N ILE A 332 -8.46 -0.20 -16.48
CA ILE A 332 -7.93 -0.97 -17.60
C ILE A 332 -6.58 -0.38 -18.04
N VAL A 333 -5.87 -1.07 -18.94
CA VAL A 333 -4.57 -0.60 -19.47
C VAL A 333 -4.66 0.84 -20.00
N LEU A 334 -5.76 1.18 -20.70
CA LEU A 334 -5.96 2.52 -21.23
C LEU A 334 -6.10 3.59 -20.13
N SER A 335 -6.88 3.36 -19.07
CA SER A 335 -7.04 4.34 -17.99
C SER A 335 -5.74 4.49 -17.18
N ALA A 336 -5.01 3.39 -16.96
CA ALA A 336 -3.69 3.41 -16.34
C ALA A 336 -2.69 4.24 -17.16
N LEU A 337 -2.62 4.06 -18.49
CA LEU A 337 -1.76 4.87 -19.37
C LEU A 337 -2.10 6.37 -19.31
N VAL A 338 -3.39 6.71 -19.22
CA VAL A 338 -3.83 8.10 -19.07
C VAL A 338 -3.40 8.68 -17.72
N LYS A 339 -3.51 7.91 -16.63
CA LYS A 339 -3.02 8.29 -15.30
C LYS A 339 -1.50 8.44 -15.28
N THR A 340 -0.75 7.57 -15.96
CA THR A 340 0.70 7.70 -16.14
C THR A 340 1.05 8.99 -16.86
N LYS A 341 0.35 9.32 -17.96
CA LYS A 341 0.54 10.61 -18.65
C LYS A 341 0.23 11.79 -17.73
N TYR A 342 -0.81 11.68 -16.90
CA TYR A 342 -1.15 12.72 -15.92
C TYR A 342 -0.03 12.93 -14.88
N ILE A 343 0.55 11.85 -14.33
CA ILE A 343 1.70 11.88 -13.42
C ILE A 343 2.84 12.70 -14.04
N PHE A 344 3.23 12.39 -15.28
CA PHE A 344 4.28 13.13 -15.98
C PHE A 344 3.93 14.60 -16.23
N LEU A 345 2.72 14.89 -16.74
CA LEU A 345 2.31 16.26 -17.07
C LEU A 345 2.15 17.16 -15.84
N ARG A 346 1.87 16.59 -14.67
CA ARG A 346 1.75 17.32 -13.40
C ARG A 346 3.04 17.34 -12.59
N GLY A 347 4.11 16.68 -13.07
CA GLY A 347 5.37 16.55 -12.34
C GLY A 347 5.22 15.82 -11.01
N LEU A 348 4.34 14.80 -10.96
CA LEU A 348 4.13 13.99 -9.76
C LEU A 348 5.31 13.05 -9.49
N GLY A 349 5.46 12.60 -8.24
CA GLY A 349 6.56 11.77 -7.77
C GLY A 349 6.55 10.32 -8.27
N GLY A 350 5.41 9.86 -8.81
CA GLY A 350 5.28 8.53 -9.41
C GLY A 350 3.90 7.93 -9.18
N ALA A 351 3.85 6.59 -9.18
CA ALA A 351 2.66 5.80 -8.87
C ALA A 351 2.92 4.83 -7.70
N VAL A 352 1.86 4.55 -6.94
CA VAL A 352 1.79 3.49 -5.92
C VAL A 352 0.56 2.65 -6.20
N PHE A 353 0.62 1.35 -5.94
CA PHE A 353 -0.46 0.42 -6.29
C PHE A 353 -0.96 -0.32 -5.05
N TRP A 354 -2.29 -0.49 -4.95
CA TRP A 354 -2.93 -1.30 -3.92
C TRP A 354 -3.73 -2.45 -4.58
N GLU A 355 -3.35 -3.71 -4.46
CA GLU A 355 -2.08 -4.23 -3.92
C GLU A 355 -1.42 -5.21 -4.90
N ALA A 356 -0.13 -5.50 -4.69
CA ALA A 356 0.73 -6.16 -5.66
C ALA A 356 0.19 -7.51 -6.16
N SER A 357 -0.53 -8.26 -5.32
CA SER A 357 -1.15 -9.51 -5.76
C SER A 357 -2.18 -9.23 -6.85
N GLY A 358 -2.93 -8.14 -6.83
CA GLY A 358 -4.02 -7.89 -7.78
C GLY A 358 -3.65 -7.72 -9.25
N ASP A 359 -2.37 -7.50 -9.60
CA ASP A 359 -1.96 -7.22 -10.97
C ASP A 359 -2.00 -8.45 -11.91
N LYS A 360 -2.05 -8.17 -13.22
CA LYS A 360 -1.79 -9.15 -14.29
C LYS A 360 -0.30 -9.19 -14.61
N THR A 361 0.08 -10.16 -15.45
CA THR A 361 1.44 -10.26 -16.00
C THR A 361 1.49 -9.86 -17.48
N GLY A 362 2.69 -9.59 -17.98
CA GLY A 362 2.93 -9.26 -19.39
C GLY A 362 2.30 -7.94 -19.83
N ALA A 363 1.83 -7.87 -21.08
CA ALA A 363 1.29 -6.64 -21.69
C ALA A 363 0.00 -6.11 -21.02
N LYS A 364 -0.60 -6.89 -20.11
CA LYS A 364 -1.80 -6.50 -19.36
C LYS A 364 -1.48 -6.03 -17.94
N SER A 365 -0.22 -6.06 -17.50
CA SER A 365 0.20 -5.51 -16.20
C SER A 365 0.01 -4.00 -16.17
N LEU A 366 -0.53 -3.48 -15.06
CA LEU A 366 -0.66 -2.03 -14.83
C LEU A 366 0.63 -1.42 -14.24
N ILE A 367 1.55 -2.23 -13.72
CA ILE A 367 2.79 -1.80 -13.02
C ILE A 367 3.95 -1.46 -14.00
N GLY A 368 3.70 -1.46 -15.31
CA GLY A 368 4.70 -1.13 -16.32
C GLY A 368 5.14 0.35 -16.34
N THR A 369 6.39 0.60 -15.94
CA THR A 369 7.20 1.81 -16.22
C THR A 369 7.00 3.02 -15.32
N LEU A 370 7.56 3.00 -14.10
CA LEU A 370 8.06 4.17 -13.35
C LEU A 370 9.15 3.70 -12.37
N ALA A 371 10.31 4.37 -12.32
CA ALA A 371 11.40 4.03 -11.39
C ALA A 371 12.11 5.27 -10.86
N THR A 372 12.48 5.24 -9.58
CA THR A 372 13.39 6.22 -8.97
C THR A 372 14.80 5.65 -8.89
N GLN A 373 15.82 6.52 -8.93
CA GLN A 373 17.24 6.13 -9.08
C GLN A 373 18.03 6.14 -7.76
N THR A 374 17.37 5.93 -6.61
CA THR A 374 18.08 5.93 -5.32
C THR A 374 18.43 4.52 -4.88
N LYS A 375 19.70 4.30 -4.50
CA LYS A 375 20.15 3.00 -4.03
C LYS A 375 19.56 2.66 -2.66
N ASN A 376 19.22 1.39 -2.46
CA ASN A 376 18.83 0.83 -1.18
C ASN A 376 20.04 0.55 -0.27
N LEU A 377 19.77 0.33 1.03
CA LEU A 377 20.75 -0.11 2.00
C LEU A 377 20.73 -1.63 2.13
N LEU A 378 21.92 -2.24 2.22
CA LEU A 378 22.08 -3.67 2.49
C LEU A 378 22.84 -3.93 3.81
N SER A 379 23.58 -2.97 4.36
CA SER A 379 24.30 -3.17 5.62
C SER A 379 23.40 -2.83 6.81
N TYR A 380 23.09 -3.83 7.63
CA TYR A 380 22.30 -3.69 8.86
C TYR A 380 23.07 -4.33 10.04
N PRO A 381 24.21 -3.74 10.47
CA PRO A 381 25.11 -4.38 11.43
C PRO A 381 24.49 -4.56 12.82
N ALA A 382 23.47 -3.77 13.16
CA ALA A 382 22.78 -3.83 14.45
C ALA A 382 21.53 -4.72 14.43
N SER A 383 21.16 -5.35 13.31
CA SER A 383 20.01 -6.27 13.27
C SER A 383 20.17 -7.37 14.32
N ARG A 384 19.10 -7.76 15.01
CA ARG A 384 19.13 -8.95 15.89
C ARG A 384 19.31 -10.27 15.12
N TYR A 385 18.91 -10.31 13.85
CA TYR A 385 18.94 -11.52 13.03
C TYR A 385 20.31 -11.70 12.37
N ALA A 386 20.91 -12.87 12.59
CA ALA A 386 22.27 -13.16 12.13
C ALA A 386 22.39 -13.11 10.60
N ASN A 387 21.44 -13.72 9.87
CA ASN A 387 21.42 -13.71 8.42
C ASN A 387 21.22 -12.30 7.80
N ILE A 388 20.44 -11.42 8.43
CA ILE A 388 20.30 -10.01 8.01
C ILE A 388 21.59 -9.23 8.24
N ARG A 389 22.23 -9.36 9.42
CA ARG A 389 23.54 -8.74 9.69
C ARG A 389 24.62 -9.17 8.69
N ALA A 390 24.61 -10.45 8.31
CA ALA A 390 25.58 -11.02 7.37
C ALA A 390 25.39 -10.58 5.91
N GLY A 391 24.34 -9.80 5.59
CA GLY A 391 24.02 -9.42 4.21
C GLY A 391 23.48 -10.58 3.36
N VAL A 392 23.01 -11.63 4.04
CA VAL A 392 22.50 -12.94 3.60
C VAL A 392 23.47 -13.76 2.72
N PRO A 393 24.22 -14.70 3.34
CA PRO A 393 23.91 -16.14 3.18
C PRO A 393 23.88 -16.90 4.54
N GLY A 394 23.07 -17.96 4.72
CA GLY A 394 23.31 -19.30 4.16
C GLY A 394 22.19 -19.96 3.33
N SER A 395 22.63 -20.87 2.46
CA SER A 395 21.86 -21.82 1.65
C SER A 395 21.50 -23.08 2.43
#